data_AF-A0A2N8MC05-F1
#
_entry.id   AF-A0A2N8MC05-F1
#
_cell.length_a   1.000
_cell.length_b   1.000
_cell.length_c   1.000
_cell.angle_alpha   90.00
_cell.angle_beta   90.00
_cell.angle_gamma   90.00
#
_symmetry.space_group_name_H-M   'P 1'
#
loop_
_entity.id
_entity.type
_entity.pdbx_description
1 polymer ?
#
loop_
_entity_poly.entity_id
_entity_poly.type
_entity_poly.pdbx_seq_one_letter_code
_entity_poly.pdbx_strand_id
1 'polypeptide(L)'
;MLAMNAFEEPFWNLDQLRAWMISRAPEAVQFARIGNVSRDTKTSRLIRRFAELAALRAAKKGRNIEEELWAASSLDPESYQKTRSFYSLSPKERALRGYCERRPLETELFMEEALTRIGRARLMIRGLDRVEPERLRSLLKDVFADNAGQEPPREVVVSLFPYRDYLLRLFRKGALVASGNLPGKRALEISLAEWAGLEIAEGDNTHRLGVWRVGRTANVKHGADRLNLSTGLYPGAGDIENVRVQREGILKLFPANAPIDEKSEQAEAGRPSMNKGGRPPVVDWDVVKSEFFRLMEHHDNFSPDDPEWNAQARLEEKIEGFCRNKFGRRPGRTTIQERIAPWLREWKQRKTATPGNPET
;
A
#
# COMPACT_ATOMS: atom_id res chain seq x y z
N MET A 1 -9.06 -18.89 11.99
CA MET A 1 -9.54 -17.88 11.02
C MET A 1 -8.34 -17.09 10.55
N LEU A 2 -8.04 -17.09 9.25
CA LEU A 2 -7.04 -16.18 8.68
C LEU A 2 -7.58 -14.75 8.79
N ALA A 3 -6.78 -13.82 9.29
CA ALA A 3 -7.19 -12.42 9.33
C ALA A 3 -7.42 -11.95 7.88
N MET A 4 -8.64 -11.51 7.56
CA MET A 4 -8.94 -10.93 6.25
C MET A 4 -7.95 -9.81 5.94
N ASN A 5 -7.46 -9.78 4.70
CA ASN A 5 -6.63 -8.70 4.19
C ASN A 5 -7.38 -7.38 4.39
N ALA A 6 -6.79 -6.40 5.09
CA ALA A 6 -7.40 -5.11 5.37
C ALA A 6 -7.81 -4.38 4.09
N PHE A 7 -7.02 -4.59 3.03
CA PHE A 7 -7.32 -4.00 1.74
C PHE A 7 -8.60 -4.58 1.13
N GLU A 8 -9.00 -5.80 1.49
CA GLU A 8 -10.21 -6.46 0.99
C GLU A 8 -11.44 -6.22 1.88
N GLU A 9 -11.27 -5.52 3.02
CA GLU A 9 -12.41 -5.16 3.86
C GLU A 9 -13.37 -4.24 3.10
N PRO A 10 -14.70 -4.49 3.18
CA PRO A 10 -15.69 -3.67 2.47
C PRO A 10 -15.74 -2.23 2.97
N PHE A 11 -15.19 -1.98 4.16
CA PHE A 11 -15.15 -0.64 4.75
C PHE A 11 -13.75 -0.30 5.27
N TRP A 12 -13.31 0.92 4.98
CA TRP A 12 -12.04 1.47 5.45
C TRP A 12 -12.26 2.59 6.46
N ASN A 13 -11.36 2.73 7.44
CA ASN A 13 -11.32 3.92 8.27
C ASN A 13 -10.70 5.12 7.52
N LEU A 14 -10.77 6.32 8.09
CA LEU A 14 -10.26 7.54 7.45
C LEU A 14 -8.73 7.52 7.23
N ASP A 15 -7.96 6.86 8.10
CA ASP A 15 -6.51 6.74 7.95
C ASP A 15 -6.14 5.80 6.79
N GLN A 16 -6.87 4.69 6.63
CA GLN A 16 -6.78 3.77 5.49
C GLN A 16 -7.12 4.47 4.18
N LEU A 17 -8.22 5.23 4.15
CA LEU A 17 -8.60 6.07 3.02
C LEU A 17 -7.51 7.08 2.66
N ARG A 18 -6.99 7.82 3.66
CA ARG A 18 -5.88 8.77 3.46
C ARG A 18 -4.64 8.05 2.90
N ALA A 19 -4.28 6.90 3.44
CA ALA A 19 -3.13 6.12 2.98
C ALA A 19 -3.30 5.71 1.51
N TRP A 20 -4.48 5.22 1.12
CA TRP A 20 -4.81 4.91 -0.27
C TRP A 20 -4.75 6.14 -1.17
N MET A 21 -5.30 7.28 -0.71
CA MET A 21 -5.31 8.52 -1.45
C MET A 21 -3.90 9.01 -1.79
N ILE A 22 -2.98 8.93 -0.84
CA ILE A 22 -1.60 9.40 -1.01
C ILE A 22 -0.78 8.42 -1.87
N SER A 23 -0.98 7.10 -1.69
CA SER A 23 -0.02 6.11 -2.17
C SER A 23 -0.50 5.20 -3.30
N ARG A 24 -1.82 5.02 -3.45
CA ARG A 24 -2.43 3.99 -4.32
C ARG A 24 -1.85 2.58 -4.07
N ALA A 25 -1.37 2.34 -2.85
CA ALA A 25 -0.65 1.12 -2.48
C ALA A 25 -1.46 0.29 -1.45
N PRO A 26 -1.87 -0.95 -1.79
CA PRO A 26 -2.62 -1.81 -0.87
C PRO A 26 -1.92 -2.03 0.47
N GLU A 27 -0.60 -2.16 0.46
CA GLU A 27 0.24 -2.32 1.63
C GLU A 27 0.15 -1.12 2.60
N ALA A 28 -0.01 0.10 2.08
CA ALA A 28 -0.18 1.29 2.92
C ALA A 28 -1.54 1.29 3.63
N VAL A 29 -2.57 0.76 2.98
CA VAL A 29 -3.91 0.57 3.56
C VAL A 29 -3.88 -0.50 4.64
N GLN A 30 -3.19 -1.63 4.38
CA GLN A 30 -2.97 -2.67 5.38
C GLN A 30 -2.25 -2.11 6.61
N PHE A 31 -1.23 -1.30 6.37
CA PHE A 31 -0.47 -0.69 7.43
C PHE A 31 -1.30 0.31 8.27
N ALA A 32 -2.14 1.10 7.61
CA ALA A 32 -3.04 2.05 8.27
C ALA A 32 -4.08 1.38 9.18
N ARG A 33 -4.45 0.11 8.94
CA ARG A 33 -5.34 -0.65 9.82
C ARG A 33 -4.74 -0.90 11.20
N ILE A 34 -3.44 -1.23 11.27
CA ILE A 34 -2.75 -1.61 12.50
C ILE A 34 -2.74 -0.46 13.52
N GLY A 35 -2.61 0.78 13.04
CA GLY A 35 -2.70 1.98 13.88
C GLY A 35 -4.05 2.20 14.55
N ASN A 36 -5.09 1.46 14.17
CA ASN A 36 -6.36 1.51 14.87
C ASN A 36 -6.33 0.72 16.19
N VAL A 37 -5.43 -0.25 16.32
CA VAL A 37 -5.29 -1.09 17.51
C VAL A 37 -4.28 -0.50 18.49
N SER A 38 -3.22 0.14 17.98
CA SER A 38 -2.23 0.82 18.83
C SER A 38 -2.70 2.23 19.17
N ARG A 39 -2.82 2.53 20.47
CA ARG A 39 -3.11 3.88 21.00
C ARG A 39 -1.93 4.85 20.83
N ASP A 40 -0.97 4.52 19.97
CA ASP A 40 0.32 5.21 19.88
C ASP A 40 0.29 6.27 18.77
N THR A 41 0.53 7.51 19.18
CA THR A 41 0.66 8.70 18.33
C THR A 41 1.74 8.54 17.28
N LYS A 42 2.74 7.69 17.55
CA LYS A 42 3.80 7.34 16.61
C LYS A 42 3.26 6.58 15.41
N THR A 43 2.24 5.72 15.58
CA THR A 43 1.74 4.88 14.49
C THR A 43 1.12 5.71 13.37
N SER A 44 0.34 6.76 13.67
CA SER A 44 -0.25 7.63 12.64
C SER A 44 0.81 8.39 11.82
N ARG A 45 1.88 8.86 12.48
CA ARG A 45 3.01 9.50 11.79
C ARG A 45 3.70 8.52 10.86
N LEU A 46 3.90 7.28 11.31
CA LEU A 46 4.47 6.22 10.48
C LEU A 46 3.57 5.89 9.29
N ILE A 47 2.25 5.81 9.46
CA ILE A 47 1.29 5.56 8.38
C ILE A 47 1.42 6.62 7.29
N ARG A 48 1.45 7.89 7.71
CA ARG A 48 1.69 9.01 6.79
C ARG A 48 3.02 8.87 6.05
N ARG A 49 4.11 8.59 6.77
CA ARG A 49 5.45 8.43 6.16
C ARG A 49 5.51 7.26 5.18
N PHE A 50 4.88 6.14 5.52
CA PHE A 50 4.82 4.98 4.65
C PHE A 50 4.05 5.29 3.36
N ALA A 51 2.91 5.98 3.47
CA ALA A 51 2.15 6.41 2.31
C ALA A 51 2.94 7.39 1.43
N GLU A 52 3.66 8.35 2.04
CA GLU A 52 4.57 9.26 1.33
C GLU A 52 5.70 8.52 0.59
N LEU A 53 6.29 7.49 1.21
CA LEU A 53 7.32 6.66 0.57
C LEU A 53 6.75 5.85 -0.61
N ALA A 54 5.56 5.27 -0.45
CA ALA A 54 4.89 4.55 -1.52
C ALA A 54 4.53 5.50 -2.69
N ALA A 55 4.10 6.73 -2.40
CA ALA A 55 3.88 7.76 -3.42
C ALA A 55 5.17 8.10 -4.19
N LEU A 56 6.31 8.22 -3.49
CA LEU A 56 7.61 8.44 -4.14
C LEU A 56 8.01 7.27 -5.04
N ARG A 57 7.68 6.03 -4.67
CA ARG A 57 7.90 4.86 -5.53
C ARG A 57 7.02 4.90 -6.77
N ALA A 58 5.75 5.32 -6.63
CA ALA A 58 4.85 5.53 -7.77
C ALA A 58 5.39 6.62 -8.71
N ALA A 59 5.89 7.73 -8.16
CA ALA A 59 6.51 8.81 -8.94
C ALA A 59 7.73 8.33 -9.72
N LYS A 60 8.60 7.50 -9.12
CA LYS A 60 9.74 6.86 -9.81
C LYS A 60 9.31 5.95 -10.97
N LYS A 61 8.07 5.44 -10.95
CA LYS A 61 7.46 4.67 -12.04
C LYS A 61 6.69 5.56 -13.03
N GLY A 62 6.84 6.89 -12.95
CA GLY A 62 6.18 7.85 -13.83
C GLY A 62 4.77 8.25 -13.41
N ARG A 63 4.31 7.86 -12.21
CA ARG A 63 2.96 8.17 -11.74
C ARG A 63 2.97 9.23 -10.63
N ASN A 64 2.50 10.43 -10.94
CA ASN A 64 2.40 11.53 -9.98
C ASN A 64 1.01 11.57 -9.32
N ILE A 65 0.86 10.87 -8.20
CA ILE A 65 -0.43 10.74 -7.50
C ILE A 65 -0.97 12.09 -7.01
N GLU A 66 -0.09 13.02 -6.60
CA GLU A 66 -0.53 14.33 -6.12
C GLU A 66 -1.14 15.17 -7.24
N GLU A 67 -0.55 15.12 -8.44
CA GLU A 67 -1.08 15.77 -9.63
C GLU A 67 -2.41 15.15 -10.09
N GLU A 68 -2.53 13.82 -10.05
CA GLU A 68 -3.82 13.12 -10.28
C GLU A 68 -4.91 13.61 -9.33
N LEU A 69 -4.57 13.79 -8.04
CA LEU A 69 -5.51 14.28 -7.04
C LEU A 69 -5.92 15.73 -7.31
N TRP A 70 -4.96 16.60 -7.64
CA TRP A 70 -5.25 17.99 -8.04
C TRP A 70 -6.21 18.02 -9.23
N ALA A 71 -5.90 17.29 -10.29
CA ALA A 71 -6.74 17.20 -11.48
C ALA A 71 -8.15 16.68 -11.16
N ALA A 72 -8.27 15.63 -10.35
CA ALA A 72 -9.56 15.05 -9.97
C ALA A 72 -10.37 15.93 -9.00
N SER A 73 -9.73 16.84 -8.29
CA SER A 73 -10.38 17.63 -7.22
C SER A 73 -11.10 18.87 -7.72
N SER A 74 -10.68 19.43 -8.86
CA SER A 74 -11.06 20.78 -9.28
C SER A 74 -10.84 21.85 -8.18
N LEU A 75 -9.90 21.60 -7.26
CA LEU A 75 -9.45 22.60 -6.29
C LEU A 75 -8.34 23.42 -6.92
N ASP A 76 -8.29 24.70 -6.60
CA ASP A 76 -7.24 25.60 -7.04
C ASP A 76 -5.97 25.41 -6.17
N PRO A 77 -4.82 25.03 -6.75
CA PRO A 77 -3.57 24.86 -6.00
C PRO A 77 -3.06 26.14 -5.32
N GLU A 78 -3.40 27.33 -5.84
CA GLU A 78 -2.94 28.61 -5.28
C GLU A 78 -3.59 28.90 -3.93
N SER A 79 -4.88 28.58 -3.79
CA SER A 79 -5.64 28.68 -2.55
C SER A 79 -5.10 27.81 -1.40
N TYR A 80 -4.19 26.87 -1.68
CA TYR A 80 -3.60 25.94 -0.69
C TYR A 80 -2.08 26.01 -0.60
N GLN A 81 -1.47 27.09 -1.10
CA GLN A 81 -0.05 27.33 -0.90
C GLN A 81 0.28 27.45 0.59
N LYS A 82 1.19 26.62 1.06
CA LYS A 82 1.74 26.73 2.42
C LYS A 82 3.24 26.97 2.33
N THR A 83 3.71 28.01 3.00
CA THR A 83 5.13 28.21 3.23
C THR A 83 5.62 27.08 4.14
N ARG A 84 6.48 26.21 3.60
CA ARG A 84 7.20 25.23 4.40
C ARG A 84 8.61 25.73 4.62
N SER A 85 8.94 25.94 5.88
CA SER A 85 10.33 26.09 6.30
C SER A 85 10.98 24.71 6.23
N PHE A 86 11.84 24.49 5.23
CA PHE A 86 12.68 23.31 5.17
C PHE A 86 13.98 23.63 5.87
N TYR A 87 14.17 23.06 7.06
CA TYR A 87 15.53 22.92 7.59
C TYR A 87 16.34 22.13 6.57
N SER A 88 17.52 22.63 6.22
CA SER A 88 18.45 21.85 5.44
C SER A 88 18.68 20.56 6.20
N LEU A 89 18.26 19.44 5.60
CA LEU A 89 18.48 18.13 6.19
C LEU A 89 19.98 18.02 6.48
N SER A 90 20.33 17.69 7.71
CA SER A 90 21.73 17.49 8.07
C SER A 90 22.36 16.48 7.10
N PRO A 91 23.67 16.52 6.82
CA PRO A 91 24.32 15.50 5.99
C PRO A 91 23.94 14.06 6.39
N LYS A 92 23.72 13.83 7.69
CA LYS A 92 23.27 12.56 8.26
C LYS A 92 21.80 12.26 7.96
N GLU A 93 20.87 13.21 8.07
CA GLU A 93 19.47 13.03 7.65
C GLU A 93 19.34 12.80 6.14
N ARG A 94 20.16 13.49 5.33
CA ARG A 94 20.27 13.22 3.88
C ARG A 94 20.80 11.81 3.61
N ALA A 95 21.81 11.37 4.36
CA ALA A 95 22.33 10.02 4.26
C ALA A 95 21.30 8.96 4.66
N LEU A 96 20.54 9.19 5.74
CA LEU A 96 19.45 8.32 6.18
C LEU A 96 18.31 8.29 5.15
N ARG A 97 17.89 9.45 4.64
CA ARG A 97 16.90 9.54 3.56
C ARG A 97 17.37 8.77 2.32
N GLY A 98 18.62 9.00 1.90
CA GLY A 98 19.23 8.30 0.76
C GLY A 98 19.46 6.81 1.03
N TYR A 99 19.64 6.39 2.29
CA TYR A 99 19.66 4.97 2.68
C TYR A 99 18.27 4.36 2.49
N CYS A 100 17.24 5.00 3.03
CA CYS A 100 15.86 4.54 2.92
C CYS A 100 15.37 4.49 1.46
N GLU A 101 15.76 5.49 0.66
CA GLU A 101 15.43 5.55 -0.77
C GLU A 101 16.13 4.47 -1.60
N ARG A 102 17.34 4.03 -1.19
CA ARG A 102 18.13 2.98 -1.87
C ARG A 102 17.76 1.58 -1.40
N ARG A 103 17.22 1.43 -0.19
CA ARG A 103 16.86 0.14 0.40
C ARG A 103 15.41 0.14 0.89
N PRO A 104 14.44 0.23 -0.04
CA PRO A 104 13.02 0.32 0.29
C PRO A 104 12.50 -0.87 1.12
N LEU A 105 13.01 -2.08 0.85
CA LEU A 105 12.71 -3.30 1.60
C LEU A 105 13.28 -3.29 3.03
N GLU A 106 14.47 -2.71 3.23
CA GLU A 106 15.06 -2.59 4.57
C GLU A 106 14.43 -1.44 5.36
N THR A 107 13.90 -0.43 4.67
CA THR A 107 13.06 0.61 5.29
C THR A 107 11.71 0.02 5.71
N GLU A 108 11.13 -0.85 4.88
CA GLU A 108 9.97 -1.66 5.24
C GLU A 108 10.26 -2.53 6.45
N LEU A 109 11.35 -3.29 6.45
CA LEU A 109 11.78 -4.12 7.59
C LEU A 109 12.13 -3.28 8.82
N PHE A 110 12.71 -2.09 8.67
CA PHE A 110 13.00 -1.18 9.78
C PHE A 110 11.71 -0.58 10.35
N MET A 111 10.74 -0.24 9.50
CA MET A 111 9.43 0.22 9.93
C MET A 111 8.67 -0.93 10.60
N GLU A 112 8.67 -2.13 10.00
CA GLU A 112 8.09 -3.38 10.53
C GLU A 112 8.75 -3.80 11.86
N GLU A 113 10.07 -3.65 12.00
CA GLU A 113 10.79 -3.89 13.25
C GLU A 113 10.52 -2.80 14.29
N ALA A 114 10.46 -1.52 13.91
CA ALA A 114 10.06 -0.45 14.82
C ALA A 114 8.64 -0.68 15.35
N LEU A 115 7.74 -1.23 14.53
CA LEU A 115 6.39 -1.63 14.92
C LEU A 115 6.39 -2.88 15.81
N THR A 116 7.23 -3.87 15.51
CA THR A 116 7.38 -5.09 16.31
C THR A 116 7.97 -4.79 17.68
N ARG A 117 8.92 -3.84 17.78
CA ARG A 117 9.51 -3.36 19.05
C ARG A 117 8.54 -2.54 19.91
N ILE A 118 7.56 -1.85 19.30
CA ILE A 118 6.50 -1.13 20.04
C ILE A 118 5.43 -2.10 20.58
N GLY A 119 5.26 -3.28 19.97
CA GLY A 119 4.28 -4.29 20.39
C GLY A 119 4.81 -5.46 21.23
N ARG A 120 6.12 -5.76 21.21
CA ARG A 120 6.68 -6.97 21.86
C ARG A 120 8.01 -6.70 22.55
N ALA A 121 7.95 -6.43 23.85
CA ALA A 121 8.93 -7.03 24.75
C ALA A 121 8.66 -8.56 24.75
N ARG A 122 9.68 -9.34 24.36
CA ARG A 122 9.76 -10.82 24.28
C ARG A 122 9.04 -11.51 23.09
N LEU A 123 9.78 -11.73 22.00
CA LEU A 123 10.17 -13.07 21.48
C LEU A 123 10.75 -12.98 20.06
N MET A 124 11.75 -13.84 19.80
CA MET A 124 12.69 -13.92 18.69
C MET A 124 12.09 -14.01 17.27
N ILE A 125 12.85 -13.62 16.22
CA ILE A 125 13.20 -14.43 15.01
C ILE A 125 14.06 -13.66 13.96
N ARG A 126 15.30 -14.15 13.77
CA ARG A 126 16.11 -14.49 12.56
C ARG A 126 16.41 -13.51 11.41
N GLY A 127 15.83 -12.32 11.32
CA GLY A 127 16.19 -11.36 10.24
C GLY A 127 17.35 -10.42 10.57
N LEU A 128 17.50 -10.09 11.85
CA LEU A 128 18.37 -9.01 12.35
C LEU A 128 19.60 -9.48 13.13
N ASP A 129 19.83 -10.78 13.24
CA ASP A 129 21.05 -11.34 13.85
C ASP A 129 22.35 -10.93 13.14
N ARG A 130 22.26 -10.19 12.02
CA ARG A 130 23.42 -9.65 11.29
C ARG A 130 23.72 -8.18 11.59
N VAL A 131 22.83 -7.45 12.27
CA VAL A 131 23.07 -6.06 12.63
C VAL A 131 23.24 -5.97 14.15
N GLU A 132 24.51 -5.88 14.57
CA GLU A 132 24.92 -5.60 15.94
C GLU A 132 24.06 -4.48 16.57
N PRO A 133 23.28 -4.75 17.64
CA PRO A 133 22.41 -3.76 18.27
C PRO A 133 23.14 -2.50 18.72
N GLU A 134 24.41 -2.62 19.11
CA GLU A 134 25.25 -1.49 19.49
C GLU A 134 25.67 -0.64 18.28
N ARG A 135 25.77 -1.23 17.08
CA ARG A 135 26.03 -0.50 15.84
C ARG A 135 24.83 0.34 15.42
N LEU A 136 23.61 -0.20 15.58
CA LEU A 136 22.38 0.56 15.34
C LEU A 136 22.20 1.67 16.39
N ARG A 137 22.49 1.41 17.66
CA ARG A 137 22.46 2.42 18.73
C ARG A 137 23.51 3.51 18.53
N SER A 138 24.73 3.18 18.11
CA SER A 138 25.79 4.15 17.78
C SER A 138 25.38 5.01 16.58
N LEU A 139 24.88 4.40 15.49
CA LEU A 139 24.36 5.14 14.33
C LEU A 139 23.26 6.14 14.72
N LEU A 140 22.37 5.75 15.63
CA LEU A 140 21.31 6.63 16.11
C LEU A 140 21.82 7.69 17.10
N LYS A 141 22.72 7.35 18.03
CA LYS A 141 23.33 8.30 18.98
C LYS A 141 24.07 9.42 18.25
N ASP A 142 24.84 9.09 17.23
CA ASP A 142 25.63 10.08 16.48
C ASP A 142 24.76 10.96 15.57
N VAL A 143 23.57 10.48 15.18
CA VAL A 143 22.58 11.28 14.43
C VAL A 143 21.91 12.34 15.31
N PHE A 144 21.75 12.08 16.61
CA PHE A 144 21.05 13.00 17.52
C PHE A 144 21.97 13.91 18.35
N ALA A 145 23.29 13.67 18.37
CA ALA A 145 24.22 14.41 19.25
C ALA A 145 24.80 15.72 18.66
N ASP A 146 24.80 15.92 17.34
CA ASP A 146 25.41 17.10 16.71
C ASP A 146 24.37 18.01 16.03
N ASN A 147 23.92 19.04 16.76
CA ASN A 147 23.11 20.15 16.22
C ASN A 147 23.91 21.47 16.15
N ALA A 148 25.22 21.42 15.92
CA ALA A 148 26.04 22.62 15.79
C ALA A 148 26.25 22.97 14.31
N GLY A 149 25.50 23.95 13.80
CA GLY A 149 25.71 24.55 12.48
C GLY A 149 24.62 24.27 11.43
N GLN A 150 23.34 24.23 11.81
CA GLN A 150 22.27 24.24 10.81
C GLN A 150 22.27 25.57 10.04
N GLU A 151 22.42 25.50 8.71
CA GLU A 151 22.08 26.64 7.85
C GLU A 151 20.65 27.10 8.17
N PRO A 152 20.37 28.42 8.10
CA PRO A 152 19.03 28.92 8.31
C PRO A 152 18.06 28.20 7.35
N PRO A 153 16.87 27.82 7.84
CA PRO A 153 15.96 27.01 7.07
C PRO A 153 15.56 27.75 5.78
N ARG A 154 15.55 27.03 4.66
CA ARG A 154 15.07 27.57 3.39
C ARG A 154 13.56 27.50 3.39
N GLU A 155 12.91 28.64 3.23
CA GLU A 155 11.47 28.69 3.02
C GLU A 155 11.18 28.33 1.56
N VAL A 156 10.45 27.22 1.36
CA VAL A 156 9.93 26.82 0.06
C VAL A 156 8.42 26.82 0.16
N VAL A 157 7.76 27.55 -0.72
CA VAL A 157 6.31 27.50 -0.87
C VAL A 157 5.97 26.19 -1.59
N VAL A 158 5.23 25.31 -0.91
CA VAL A 158 4.77 24.05 -1.48
C VAL A 158 3.25 24.00 -1.37
N SER A 159 2.56 23.82 -2.50
CA SER A 159 1.14 23.49 -2.50
C SER A 159 1.00 22.03 -2.09
N LEU A 160 0.47 21.79 -0.89
CA LEU A 160 0.15 20.45 -0.43
C LEU A 160 -1.31 20.16 -0.73
N PHE A 161 -1.60 19.03 -1.34
CA PHE A 161 -2.98 18.64 -1.59
C PHE A 161 -3.80 18.60 -0.27
N PRO A 162 -4.94 19.31 -0.17
CA PRO A 162 -5.72 19.42 1.05
C PRO A 162 -6.64 18.20 1.24
N TYR A 163 -6.06 17.04 1.55
CA TYR A 163 -6.77 15.76 1.64
C TYR A 163 -8.05 15.81 2.48
N ARG A 164 -8.04 16.52 3.62
CA ARG A 164 -9.21 16.60 4.52
C ARG A 164 -10.37 17.35 3.89
N ASP A 165 -10.09 18.50 3.29
CA ASP A 165 -11.09 19.36 2.66
C ASP A 165 -11.68 18.68 1.44
N TYR A 166 -10.82 18.01 0.65
CA TYR A 166 -11.28 17.24 -0.50
C TYR A 166 -12.16 16.06 -0.09
N LEU A 167 -11.76 15.29 0.93
CA LEU A 167 -12.60 14.21 1.47
C LEU A 167 -13.95 14.72 1.96
N LEU A 168 -13.95 15.81 2.72
CA LEU A 168 -15.18 16.43 3.22
C LEU A 168 -16.09 16.86 2.07
N ARG A 169 -15.52 17.41 0.99
CA ARG A 169 -16.25 17.76 -0.23
C ARG A 169 -16.85 16.52 -0.90
N LEU A 170 -16.13 15.40 -0.96
CA LEU A 170 -16.63 14.14 -1.53
C LEU A 170 -17.81 13.58 -0.72
N PHE A 171 -17.74 13.61 0.62
CA PHE A 171 -18.86 13.21 1.47
C PHE A 171 -20.08 14.12 1.30
N ARG A 172 -19.88 15.45 1.30
CA ARG A 172 -20.97 16.42 1.12
C ARG A 172 -21.64 16.33 -0.25
N LYS A 173 -20.93 15.85 -1.27
CA LYS A 173 -21.48 15.57 -2.61
C LYS A 173 -22.12 14.18 -2.73
N GLY A 174 -22.04 13.33 -1.70
CA GLY A 174 -22.49 11.95 -1.76
C GLY A 174 -21.64 11.05 -2.68
N ALA A 175 -20.44 11.50 -3.04
CA ALA A 175 -19.52 10.68 -3.84
C ALA A 175 -18.88 9.56 -3.02
N LEU A 176 -18.83 9.73 -1.69
CA LEU A 176 -18.42 8.71 -0.72
C LEU A 176 -19.54 8.50 0.30
N VAL A 177 -19.76 7.24 0.67
CA VAL A 177 -20.70 6.84 1.71
C VAL A 177 -19.91 6.40 2.94
N ALA A 178 -20.33 6.89 4.11
CA ALA A 178 -19.71 6.54 5.37
C ALA A 178 -20.76 6.26 6.45
N SER A 179 -20.41 5.33 7.33
CA SER A 179 -21.13 5.03 8.56
C SER A 179 -20.25 5.30 9.76
N GLY A 180 -20.83 5.74 10.87
CA GLY A 180 -20.11 5.94 12.12
C GLY A 180 -21.03 5.75 13.33
N ASN A 181 -20.42 5.61 14.50
CA ASN A 181 -21.14 5.53 15.76
C ASN A 181 -21.27 6.94 16.33
N LEU A 182 -22.51 7.34 16.64
CA LEU A 182 -22.66 8.38 17.66
C LEU A 182 -22.31 7.78 19.03
N PRO A 183 -21.81 8.58 19.98
CA PRO A 183 -21.47 8.10 21.32
C PRO A 183 -22.62 7.28 21.94
N GLY A 184 -22.34 6.02 22.28
CA GLY A 184 -23.31 5.09 22.87
C GLY A 184 -24.38 4.53 21.93
N LYS A 185 -24.29 4.79 20.61
CA LYS A 185 -25.24 4.28 19.61
C LYS A 185 -24.57 3.32 18.62
N ARG A 186 -25.40 2.50 17.94
CA ARG A 186 -24.94 1.64 16.85
C ARG A 186 -24.48 2.47 15.65
N ALA A 187 -23.65 1.86 14.79
CA ALA A 187 -23.21 2.47 13.54
C ALA A 187 -24.42 2.79 12.67
N LEU A 188 -24.52 4.04 12.24
CA LEU A 188 -25.51 4.51 11.28
C LEU A 188 -24.79 5.18 10.11
N GLU A 189 -25.39 5.11 8.93
CA GLU A 189 -24.95 5.90 7.78
C GLU A 189 -25.06 7.40 8.12
N ILE A 190 -24.01 8.15 7.83
CA ILE A 190 -23.97 9.60 8.04
C ILE A 190 -24.62 10.24 6.82
N SER A 191 -25.79 10.84 7.00
CA SER A 191 -26.56 11.44 5.92
C SER A 191 -25.87 12.66 5.31
N LEU A 192 -26.23 13.02 4.07
CA LEU A 192 -25.71 14.21 3.39
C LEU A 192 -25.98 15.50 4.18
N ALA A 193 -27.15 15.60 4.82
CA ALA A 193 -27.52 16.74 5.64
C ALA A 193 -26.63 16.85 6.89
N GLU A 194 -26.26 15.72 7.51
CA GLU A 194 -25.35 15.71 8.65
C GLU A 194 -23.95 16.19 8.25
N TRP A 195 -23.43 15.76 7.08
CA TRP A 195 -22.12 16.19 6.58
C TRP A 195 -21.97 17.71 6.39
N ALA A 196 -23.07 18.47 6.27
CA ALA A 196 -23.03 19.92 6.24
C ALA A 196 -22.55 20.53 7.57
N GLY A 197 -22.88 19.89 8.70
CA GLY A 197 -22.50 20.30 10.06
C GLY A 197 -21.25 19.62 10.58
N LEU A 198 -20.53 18.86 9.75
CA LEU A 198 -19.34 18.09 10.13
C LEU A 198 -18.07 18.59 9.43
N GLU A 199 -16.93 18.30 10.04
CA GLU A 199 -15.58 18.51 9.52
C GLU A 199 -14.68 17.29 9.77
N ILE A 200 -13.59 17.17 9.00
CA ILE A 200 -12.56 16.15 9.20
C ILE A 200 -11.31 16.82 9.77
N ALA A 201 -10.87 16.41 10.96
CA ALA A 201 -9.70 16.96 11.61
C ALA A 201 -8.84 15.86 12.24
N GLU A 202 -7.54 16.14 12.40
CA GLU A 202 -6.66 15.27 13.20
C GLU A 202 -6.95 15.50 14.69
N GLY A 203 -7.09 14.41 15.45
CA GLY A 203 -7.16 14.49 16.91
C GLY A 203 -5.79 14.78 17.52
N ASP A 204 -5.76 15.65 18.54
CA ASP A 204 -4.55 16.27 19.10
C ASP A 204 -3.43 15.28 19.45
N ASN A 205 -3.77 14.21 20.16
CA ASN A 205 -2.74 13.30 20.65
C ASN A 205 -2.35 12.29 19.57
N THR A 206 -3.31 11.68 18.89
CA THR A 206 -3.04 10.52 18.04
C THR A 206 -2.70 10.87 16.59
N HIS A 207 -2.87 12.13 16.15
CA HIS A 207 -2.74 12.55 14.74
C HIS A 207 -3.63 11.73 13.79
N ARG A 208 -4.68 11.10 14.33
CA ARG A 208 -5.64 10.29 13.57
C ARG A 208 -6.75 11.16 13.03
N LEU A 209 -7.23 10.84 11.84
CA LEU A 209 -8.39 11.53 11.29
C LEU A 209 -9.66 11.11 12.02
N GLY A 210 -10.39 12.10 12.54
CA GLY A 210 -11.71 11.96 13.13
C GLY A 210 -12.72 12.87 12.43
N VAL A 211 -14.01 12.59 12.65
CA VAL A 211 -15.12 13.44 12.19
C VAL A 211 -15.68 14.20 13.39
N TRP A 212 -15.76 15.51 13.25
CA TRP A 212 -16.12 16.45 14.31
C TRP A 212 -17.30 17.30 13.85
N ARG A 213 -18.10 17.83 14.78
CA ARG A 213 -19.07 18.88 14.46
C ARG A 213 -18.32 20.19 14.26
N VAL A 214 -18.72 20.95 13.24
CA VAL A 214 -18.12 22.27 12.96
C VAL A 214 -18.18 23.14 14.21
N GLY A 215 -17.06 23.79 14.54
CA GLY A 215 -16.92 24.63 15.73
C GLY A 215 -16.57 23.87 17.02
N ARG A 216 -16.67 22.54 17.04
CA ARG A 216 -16.14 21.68 18.10
C ARG A 216 -14.76 21.15 17.69
N THR A 217 -13.84 22.06 17.38
CA THR A 217 -12.48 21.65 17.00
C THR A 217 -11.78 20.93 18.15
N ALA A 218 -10.84 20.05 17.82
CA ALA A 218 -10.01 19.32 18.78
C ALA A 218 -9.23 20.24 19.76
N ASN A 219 -9.08 21.54 19.42
CA ASN A 219 -8.45 22.58 20.25
C ASN A 219 -9.06 22.81 21.62
N VAL A 220 -10.14 22.11 21.94
CA VAL A 220 -10.57 21.97 23.29
C VAL A 220 -9.49 21.17 24.04
N LYS A 221 -8.51 21.91 24.58
CA LYS A 221 -7.67 21.54 25.73
C LYS A 221 -8.54 21.24 26.97
N HIS A 222 -9.67 20.56 26.84
CA HIS A 222 -10.38 19.96 27.96
C HIS A 222 -9.55 18.76 28.40
N GLY A 223 -8.53 19.09 29.19
CA GLY A 223 -7.96 18.25 30.22
C GLY A 223 -7.48 16.89 29.74
N ALA A 224 -6.19 16.82 29.39
CA ALA A 224 -5.41 15.63 29.69
C ALA A 224 -5.62 15.15 31.15
N ASP A 225 -6.03 16.05 32.06
CA ASP A 225 -6.32 15.78 33.47
C ASP A 225 -7.77 15.43 33.83
N ARG A 226 -8.72 15.50 32.90
CA ARG A 226 -10.06 14.96 33.12
C ARG A 226 -10.33 13.85 32.13
N LEU A 227 -9.83 12.66 32.47
CA LEU A 227 -10.58 11.43 32.23
C LEU A 227 -12.03 11.74 32.59
N ASN A 228 -12.87 11.95 31.59
CA ASN A 228 -14.31 12.06 31.80
C ASN A 228 -14.79 10.63 32.11
N LEU A 229 -14.50 10.19 33.35
CA LEU A 229 -14.85 8.88 33.90
C LEU A 229 -16.36 8.63 33.78
N SER A 230 -17.16 9.69 33.66
CA SER A 230 -18.61 9.62 33.48
C SER A 230 -19.06 9.18 32.09
N THR A 231 -18.27 9.41 31.04
CA THR A 231 -18.65 9.00 29.67
C THR A 231 -17.84 7.82 29.14
N GLY A 232 -16.66 7.55 29.71
CA GLY A 232 -15.76 6.50 29.18
C GLY A 232 -15.26 6.78 27.75
N LEU A 233 -15.55 7.96 27.21
CA LEU A 233 -15.19 8.37 25.85
C LEU A 233 -13.75 8.91 25.83
N TYR A 234 -12.96 8.41 24.89
CA TYR A 234 -11.53 8.70 24.82
C TYR A 234 -11.23 10.02 24.11
N PRO A 235 -10.22 10.79 24.55
CA PRO A 235 -9.75 11.98 23.84
C PRO A 235 -9.26 11.58 22.42
N GLY A 236 -9.87 12.15 21.39
CA GLY A 236 -9.49 11.93 19.98
C GLY A 236 -10.39 11.01 19.16
N ALA A 237 -11.54 10.59 19.68
CA ALA A 237 -12.48 9.72 18.95
C ALA A 237 -13.38 10.45 17.92
N GLY A 238 -13.28 11.78 17.81
CA GLY A 238 -14.25 12.60 17.05
C GLY A 238 -15.60 12.71 17.75
N ASP A 239 -16.48 13.57 17.24
CA ASP A 239 -17.90 13.58 17.64
C ASP A 239 -18.65 12.36 17.05
N ILE A 240 -18.11 11.78 15.98
CA ILE A 240 -18.57 10.53 15.38
C ILE A 240 -17.42 9.52 15.43
N GLU A 241 -17.61 8.46 16.19
CA GLU A 241 -16.61 7.43 16.40
C GLU A 241 -16.64 6.40 15.29
N ASN A 242 -15.52 5.68 15.11
CA ASN A 242 -15.44 4.52 14.22
C ASN A 242 -15.98 4.78 12.81
N VAL A 243 -15.71 5.97 12.26
CA VAL A 243 -16.12 6.26 10.88
C VAL A 243 -15.48 5.26 9.93
N ARG A 244 -16.33 4.67 9.09
CA ARG A 244 -16.05 3.62 8.12
C ARG A 244 -16.63 4.05 6.78
N VAL A 245 -15.82 3.99 5.74
CA VAL A 245 -16.12 4.47 4.39
C VAL A 245 -16.19 3.27 3.47
N GLN A 246 -17.19 3.19 2.60
CA GLN A 246 -17.32 2.09 1.64
C GLN A 246 -16.12 2.05 0.69
N ARG A 247 -15.42 0.91 0.66
CA ARG A 247 -14.20 0.72 -0.12
C ARG A 247 -14.45 0.89 -1.62
N GLU A 248 -15.55 0.35 -2.13
CA GLU A 248 -15.85 0.34 -3.55
C GLU A 248 -16.00 1.77 -4.10
N GLY A 249 -16.63 2.67 -3.34
CA GLY A 249 -16.73 4.09 -3.70
C GLY A 249 -15.35 4.76 -3.79
N ILE A 250 -14.45 4.41 -2.88
CA ILE A 250 -13.07 4.93 -2.87
C ILE A 250 -12.30 4.42 -4.09
N LEU A 251 -12.35 3.12 -4.37
CA LEU A 251 -11.64 2.53 -5.51
C LEU A 251 -12.16 3.01 -6.86
N LYS A 252 -13.46 3.33 -6.95
CA LYS A 252 -14.06 3.94 -8.14
C LYS A 252 -13.53 5.36 -8.39
N LEU A 253 -13.40 6.16 -7.35
CA LEU A 253 -12.87 7.53 -7.45
C LEU A 253 -11.35 7.56 -7.63
N PHE A 254 -10.66 6.59 -7.04
CA PHE A 254 -9.20 6.53 -6.94
C PHE A 254 -8.70 5.14 -7.35
N PRO A 255 -8.71 4.82 -8.65
CA PRO A 255 -8.33 3.50 -9.13
C PRO A 255 -6.85 3.18 -8.84
N ALA A 256 -6.60 1.89 -8.60
CA ALA A 256 -5.26 1.38 -8.30
C ALA A 256 -4.27 1.63 -9.44
N ASN A 257 -4.74 1.57 -10.68
CA ASN A 257 -3.98 1.91 -11.86
C ASN A 257 -4.34 3.35 -12.29
N ALA A 258 -3.39 4.07 -12.87
CA ALA A 258 -3.72 5.30 -13.56
C ALA A 258 -4.78 4.98 -14.63
N PRO A 259 -5.73 5.89 -14.92
CA PRO A 259 -6.55 5.75 -16.09
C PRO A 259 -5.59 5.55 -17.27
N ILE A 260 -5.69 4.41 -17.94
CA ILE A 260 -4.99 4.24 -19.20
C ILE A 260 -5.64 5.30 -20.09
N ASP A 261 -4.89 6.36 -20.41
CA ASP A 261 -5.40 7.36 -21.34
C ASP A 261 -5.56 6.61 -22.66
N GLU A 262 -6.80 6.24 -23.00
CA GLU A 262 -7.11 5.41 -24.18
C GLU A 262 -6.52 6.02 -25.45
N LYS A 263 -6.29 7.35 -25.46
CA LYS A 263 -5.57 8.05 -26.52
C LYS A 263 -4.08 7.75 -26.57
N SER A 264 -3.44 7.55 -25.43
CA SER A 264 -2.03 7.13 -25.36
C SER A 264 -1.87 5.65 -25.69
N GLU A 265 -2.85 4.79 -25.38
CA GLU A 265 -2.83 3.38 -25.82
C GLU A 265 -3.02 3.26 -27.34
N GLN A 266 -3.89 4.08 -27.96
CA GLN A 266 -4.00 4.17 -29.42
C GLN A 266 -2.75 4.80 -30.07
N ALA A 267 -2.11 5.77 -29.41
CA ALA A 267 -0.87 6.37 -29.90
C ALA A 267 0.35 5.45 -29.75
N GLU A 268 0.39 4.57 -28.75
CA GLU A 268 1.42 3.53 -28.61
C GLU A 268 1.16 2.34 -29.54
N ALA A 269 -0.08 1.92 -29.74
CA ALA A 269 -0.43 0.87 -30.70
C ALA A 269 -0.07 1.25 -32.16
N GLY A 270 -0.01 2.55 -32.47
CA GLY A 270 0.39 3.07 -33.79
C GLY A 270 1.88 3.42 -33.93
N ARG A 271 2.66 3.39 -32.84
CA ARG A 271 4.11 3.56 -32.93
C ARG A 271 4.73 2.19 -33.18
N PRO A 272 5.35 1.92 -34.36
CA PRO A 272 6.11 0.69 -34.53
C PRO A 272 7.14 0.67 -33.40
N SER A 273 7.06 -0.35 -32.53
CA SER A 273 7.99 -0.47 -31.43
C SER A 273 9.38 -0.47 -32.05
N MET A 274 10.15 0.59 -31.83
CA MET A 274 11.58 0.55 -32.10
C MET A 274 12.11 -0.48 -31.11
N ASN A 275 12.10 -1.73 -31.55
CA ASN A 275 12.68 -2.85 -30.85
C ASN A 275 14.13 -2.45 -30.65
N LYS A 276 14.44 -1.89 -29.47
CA LYS A 276 15.81 -1.80 -28.98
C LYS A 276 16.35 -3.20 -29.20
N GLY A 277 17.34 -3.31 -30.08
CA GLY A 277 17.93 -4.57 -30.55
C GLY A 277 18.51 -5.35 -29.39
N GLY A 278 17.63 -5.93 -28.58
CA GLY A 278 17.95 -6.86 -27.55
C GLY A 278 18.35 -8.14 -28.25
N ARG A 279 19.35 -8.80 -27.67
CA ARG A 279 19.71 -10.16 -28.06
C ARG A 279 18.42 -10.98 -28.18
N PRO A 280 18.19 -11.67 -29.31
CA PRO A 280 16.97 -12.46 -29.50
C PRO A 280 16.75 -13.39 -28.31
N PRO A 281 15.48 -13.63 -27.92
CA PRO A 281 15.15 -14.48 -26.78
C PRO A 281 15.83 -15.83 -26.96
N VAL A 282 16.59 -16.22 -25.93
CA VAL A 282 17.48 -17.39 -25.97
C VAL A 282 16.70 -18.71 -25.94
N VAL A 283 15.45 -18.68 -25.51
CA VAL A 283 14.56 -19.83 -25.38
C VAL A 283 13.32 -19.57 -26.22
N ASP A 284 12.98 -20.52 -27.09
CA ASP A 284 11.72 -20.53 -27.82
C ASP A 284 10.61 -21.03 -26.88
N TRP A 285 9.82 -20.09 -26.36
CA TRP A 285 8.81 -20.39 -25.36
C TRP A 285 7.58 -21.10 -25.91
N ASP A 286 7.33 -21.07 -27.23
CA ASP A 286 6.21 -21.79 -27.83
C ASP A 286 6.52 -23.30 -27.89
N VAL A 287 7.78 -23.64 -28.15
CA VAL A 287 8.28 -25.02 -28.05
C VAL A 287 8.20 -25.52 -26.60
N VAL A 288 8.58 -24.68 -25.62
CA VAL A 288 8.48 -25.03 -24.19
C VAL A 288 7.02 -25.19 -23.75
N LYS A 289 6.11 -24.34 -24.22
CA LYS A 289 4.68 -24.45 -23.96
C LYS A 289 4.14 -25.79 -24.47
N SER A 290 4.52 -26.19 -25.67
CA SER A 290 4.11 -27.48 -26.24
C SER A 290 4.58 -28.67 -25.39
N GLU A 291 5.83 -28.63 -24.91
CA GLU A 291 6.35 -29.65 -23.99
C GLU A 291 5.61 -29.66 -22.65
N PHE A 292 5.27 -28.49 -22.10
CA PHE A 292 4.44 -28.38 -20.90
C PHE A 292 3.10 -29.09 -21.07
N PHE A 293 2.40 -28.87 -22.19
CA PHE A 293 1.11 -29.54 -22.44
C PHE A 293 1.28 -31.05 -22.60
N ARG A 294 2.33 -31.50 -23.30
CA ARG A 294 2.66 -32.93 -23.44
C ARG A 294 2.86 -33.62 -22.08
N LEU A 295 3.58 -32.97 -21.16
CA LEU A 295 3.81 -33.50 -19.81
C LEU A 295 2.52 -33.56 -18.99
N MET A 296 1.70 -32.50 -19.04
CA MET A 296 0.42 -32.43 -18.32
C MET A 296 -0.62 -33.40 -18.88
N GLU A 297 -0.60 -33.68 -20.18
CA GLU A 297 -1.47 -34.70 -20.80
C GLU A 297 -1.02 -36.12 -20.42
N HIS A 298 0.28 -36.36 -20.25
CA HIS A 298 0.81 -37.67 -19.89
C HIS A 298 0.58 -38.04 -18.41
N HIS A 299 0.81 -37.11 -17.49
CA HIS A 299 0.73 -37.37 -16.04
C HIS A 299 -0.60 -36.93 -15.40
N ASP A 300 -1.46 -36.22 -16.14
CA ASP A 300 -2.64 -35.55 -15.61
C ASP A 300 -2.30 -34.56 -14.46
N ASN A 301 -3.25 -34.29 -13.57
CA ASN A 301 -3.09 -33.38 -12.45
C ASN A 301 -2.15 -33.97 -11.38
N PHE A 302 -1.50 -33.10 -10.60
CA PHE A 302 -0.55 -33.54 -9.58
C PHE A 302 -1.25 -34.41 -8.53
N SER A 303 -0.72 -35.62 -8.31
CA SER A 303 -1.26 -36.59 -7.36
C SER A 303 -0.21 -36.95 -6.31
N PRO A 304 -0.54 -36.94 -5.01
CA PRO A 304 0.39 -37.36 -3.97
C PRO A 304 0.83 -38.83 -4.11
N ASP A 305 0.04 -39.64 -4.85
CA ASP A 305 0.31 -41.05 -5.08
C ASP A 305 1.31 -41.31 -6.22
N ASP A 306 1.61 -40.30 -7.06
CA ASP A 306 2.63 -40.37 -8.10
C ASP A 306 3.93 -39.73 -7.59
N PRO A 307 4.95 -40.52 -7.17
CA PRO A 307 6.20 -39.97 -6.66
C PRO A 307 7.00 -39.17 -7.70
N GLU A 308 6.75 -39.38 -9.00
CA GLU A 308 7.38 -38.63 -10.09
C GLU A 308 6.61 -37.35 -10.42
N TRP A 309 5.31 -37.28 -10.11
CA TRP A 309 4.41 -36.18 -10.46
C TRP A 309 3.53 -35.64 -9.31
N ASN A 310 4.09 -35.57 -8.09
CA ASN A 310 3.33 -35.14 -6.92
C ASN A 310 3.23 -33.63 -6.68
N ALA A 311 4.01 -32.82 -7.37
CA ALA A 311 4.06 -31.38 -7.14
C ALA A 311 4.48 -30.58 -8.37
N GLN A 312 4.06 -29.32 -8.43
CA GLN A 312 4.47 -28.36 -9.46
C GLN A 312 6.00 -28.24 -9.60
N ALA A 313 6.76 -28.44 -8.51
CA ALA A 313 8.21 -28.42 -8.55
C ALA A 313 8.81 -29.49 -9.50
N ARG A 314 8.15 -30.65 -9.67
CA ARG A 314 8.58 -31.69 -10.61
C ARG A 314 8.38 -31.30 -12.06
N LEU A 315 7.26 -30.66 -12.36
CA LEU A 315 7.02 -30.04 -13.67
C LEU A 315 8.07 -28.96 -13.97
N GLU A 316 8.36 -28.07 -13.03
CA GLU A 316 9.40 -27.04 -13.18
C GLU A 316 10.77 -27.66 -13.50
N GLU A 317 11.15 -28.72 -12.78
CA GLU A 317 12.40 -29.46 -12.97
C GLU A 317 12.47 -30.12 -14.36
N LYS A 318 11.36 -30.72 -14.84
CA LYS A 318 11.30 -31.34 -16.18
C LYS A 318 11.37 -30.30 -17.29
N ILE A 319 10.69 -29.15 -17.16
CA ILE A 319 10.76 -28.04 -18.11
C ILE A 319 12.15 -27.41 -18.15
N GLU A 320 12.78 -27.27 -16.98
CA GLU A 320 14.16 -26.78 -16.88
C GLU A 320 15.15 -27.74 -17.56
N GLY A 321 14.99 -29.06 -17.34
CA GLY A 321 15.76 -30.10 -18.01
C GLY A 321 15.56 -30.09 -19.52
N PHE A 322 14.32 -29.95 -19.98
CA PHE A 322 13.99 -29.81 -21.41
C PHE A 322 14.68 -28.59 -22.01
N CYS A 323 14.61 -27.41 -21.35
CA CYS A 323 15.28 -26.20 -21.84
C CYS A 323 16.79 -26.39 -21.95
N ARG A 324 17.40 -27.04 -20.95
CA ARG A 324 18.84 -27.34 -20.94
C ARG A 324 19.23 -28.24 -22.09
N ASN A 325 18.45 -29.30 -22.34
CA ASN A 325 18.75 -30.27 -23.39
C ASN A 325 18.48 -29.72 -24.80
N LYS A 326 17.39 -28.96 -24.98
CA LYS A 326 16.95 -28.46 -26.29
C LYS A 326 17.67 -27.18 -26.73
N PHE A 327 17.89 -26.24 -25.81
CA PHE A 327 18.47 -24.91 -26.10
C PHE A 327 19.88 -24.72 -25.53
N GLY A 328 20.44 -25.72 -24.83
CA GLY A 328 21.75 -25.61 -24.19
C GLY A 328 21.79 -24.59 -23.04
N ARG A 329 20.63 -24.20 -22.51
CA ARG A 329 20.48 -23.10 -21.55
C ARG A 329 19.48 -23.44 -20.47
N ARG A 330 19.79 -23.00 -19.25
CA ARG A 330 18.95 -23.17 -18.07
C ARG A 330 18.27 -21.82 -17.75
N PRO A 331 17.01 -21.59 -18.13
CA PRO A 331 16.30 -20.37 -17.76
C PRO A 331 16.18 -20.26 -16.24
N GLY A 332 16.11 -19.03 -15.72
CA GLY A 332 15.92 -18.81 -14.29
C GLY A 332 14.59 -19.39 -13.82
N ARG A 333 14.57 -19.99 -12.63
CA ARG A 333 13.37 -20.63 -12.06
C ARG A 333 12.15 -19.69 -11.99
N THR A 334 12.38 -18.42 -11.65
CA THR A 334 11.33 -17.39 -11.62
C THR A 334 10.69 -17.17 -13.00
N THR A 335 11.49 -17.14 -14.07
CA THR A 335 11.01 -17.01 -15.44
C THR A 335 10.16 -18.21 -15.85
N ILE A 336 10.55 -19.43 -15.44
CA ILE A 336 9.75 -20.64 -15.68
C ILE A 336 8.41 -20.54 -14.94
N GLN A 337 8.41 -20.12 -13.66
CA GLN A 337 7.20 -19.99 -12.84
C GLN A 337 6.21 -18.97 -13.40
N GLU A 338 6.68 -17.81 -13.84
CA GLU A 338 5.86 -16.76 -14.47
C GLU A 338 5.15 -17.27 -15.73
N ARG A 339 5.80 -18.18 -16.49
CA ARG A 339 5.25 -18.76 -17.72
C ARG A 339 4.32 -19.95 -17.47
N ILE A 340 4.62 -20.80 -16.49
CA ILE A 340 3.82 -21.99 -16.18
C ILE A 340 2.43 -21.63 -15.61
N ALA A 341 2.34 -20.60 -14.76
CA ALA A 341 1.09 -20.22 -14.10
C ALA A 341 -0.10 -19.97 -15.06
N PRO A 342 0.02 -19.20 -16.16
CA PRO A 342 -1.05 -19.07 -17.14
C PRO A 342 -1.35 -20.38 -17.89
N TRP A 343 -0.33 -21.20 -18.21
CA TRP A 343 -0.54 -22.46 -18.93
C TRP A 343 -1.27 -23.52 -18.10
N LEU A 344 -1.02 -23.58 -16.79
CA LEU A 344 -1.78 -24.44 -15.87
C LEU A 344 -3.27 -24.05 -15.83
N ARG A 345 -3.58 -22.76 -15.85
CA ARG A 345 -4.98 -22.29 -15.91
C ARG A 345 -5.63 -22.71 -17.23
N GLU A 346 -4.93 -22.52 -18.34
CA GLU A 346 -5.40 -22.93 -19.67
C GLU A 346 -5.65 -24.44 -19.75
N TRP A 347 -4.71 -25.27 -19.26
CA TRP A 347 -4.86 -26.73 -19.25
C TRP A 347 -6.06 -27.18 -18.39
N LYS A 348 -6.24 -26.60 -17.19
CA LYS A 348 -7.39 -26.91 -16.32
C LYS A 348 -8.72 -26.59 -17.01
N GLN A 349 -8.80 -25.45 -17.70
CA GLN A 349 -9.99 -25.07 -18.46
C GLN A 349 -10.31 -26.08 -19.57
N ARG A 350 -9.29 -26.57 -20.29
CA ARG A 350 -9.46 -27.60 -21.32
C ARG A 350 -10.00 -28.91 -20.74
N LYS A 351 -9.46 -29.38 -19.61
CA LYS A 351 -9.94 -30.59 -18.93
C LYS A 351 -11.39 -30.47 -18.45
N THR A 352 -11.81 -29.30 -17.96
CA THR A 352 -13.22 -29.06 -17.57
C THR A 352 -14.16 -28.89 -18.76
N ALA A 353 -13.65 -28.40 -19.89
CA ALA A 353 -14.44 -28.13 -21.09
C ALA A 353 -14.65 -29.36 -21.97
N THR A 354 -13.98 -30.48 -21.68
CA THR A 354 -14.25 -31.79 -22.27
C THR A 354 -15.08 -32.62 -21.28
N PRO A 355 -16.38 -32.31 -21.06
CA PRO A 355 -17.25 -33.20 -20.30
C PRO A 355 -17.31 -34.53 -21.06
N GLY A 356 -17.02 -35.61 -20.34
CA GLY A 356 -16.71 -36.91 -20.89
C GLY A 356 -17.58 -37.32 -22.07
N ASN A 357 -16.92 -37.78 -23.13
CA ASN A 357 -17.50 -38.80 -23.97
C ASN A 357 -17.67 -40.02 -23.04
N PRO A 358 -18.90 -40.43 -22.68
CA PRO A 358 -19.07 -41.61 -21.84
C PRO A 358 -18.51 -42.80 -22.61
N GLU A 359 -17.45 -43.41 -22.08
CA GLU A 359 -16.86 -44.63 -22.63
C GLU A 359 -17.94 -45.72 -22.71
N THR A 360 -18.25 -46.13 -23.94
CA THR A 360 -18.90 -47.41 -24.32
C THR A 360 -17.95 -48.58 -24.15
#